data_AF-A0A430RI17-F1
#
_entry.id   AF-A0A430RI17-F1
#
_cell.length_a   1.000
_cell.length_b   1.000
_cell.length_c   1.000
_cell.angle_alpha   90.00
_cell.angle_beta   90.00
_cell.angle_gamma   90.00
#
_symmetry.space_group_name_H-M   'P 1'
#
loop_
_entity.id
_entity.type
_entity.pdbx_description
1 polymer ?
#
loop_
_entity_poly.entity_id
_entity_poly.type
_entity_poly.pdbx_seq_one_letter_code
_entity_poly.pdbx_strand_id
1 'polypeptide(L)' 'MQQDREHPLYYLDAETLLVATYIWVDDELKALQA' A
#
# COMPACT_ATOMS: atom_id res chain seq x y z
N MET A 1 -14.84 20.23 19.89
CA MET A 1 -14.17 18.96 19.54
C MET A 1 -14.85 18.44 18.29
N GLN A 2 -14.30 18.77 17.13
CA GLN A 2 -14.89 18.46 15.84
C GLN A 2 -14.35 17.11 15.40
N GLN A 3 -15.18 16.07 15.49
CA GLN A 3 -14.88 14.69 15.07
C GLN A 3 -14.90 14.58 13.54
N ASP A 4 -14.16 15.44 12.86
CA ASP A 4 -13.98 15.37 11.42
C ASP A 4 -12.76 14.49 11.13
N ARG A 5 -13.04 13.35 10.48
CA ARG A 5 -12.11 12.54 9.68
C ARG A 5 -11.24 11.56 10.45
N GLU A 6 -11.89 10.62 11.12
CA GLU A 6 -11.36 9.26 11.24
C GLU A 6 -11.46 8.60 9.85
N HIS A 7 -10.58 8.98 8.92
CA HIS A 7 -10.46 8.29 7.63
C HIS A 7 -9.98 6.85 7.90
N PRO A 8 -10.81 5.82 7.67
CA PRO A 8 -10.47 4.44 8.07
C PRO A 8 -9.34 3.83 7.23
N LEU A 9 -8.86 4.54 6.20
CA LEU A 9 -7.94 4.03 5.19
C LEU A 9 -6.46 4.36 5.46
N TYR A 10 -6.14 5.26 6.39
CA TYR A 10 -4.73 5.58 6.72
C TYR A 10 -4.15 4.73 7.85
N TYR A 11 -4.88 3.71 8.32
CA TYR A 11 -4.37 2.74 9.31
C TYR A 11 -3.64 1.56 8.65
N LEU A 12 -3.16 1.73 7.42
CA LEU A 12 -2.16 0.82 6.88
C LEU A 12 -0.81 1.38 7.30
N ASP A 13 -0.09 0.64 8.14
CA ASP A 13 1.25 1.03 8.55
C ASP A 13 2.11 1.33 7.32
N ALA A 14 2.97 2.36 7.39
CA ALA A 14 3.80 2.78 6.27
C ALA A 14 4.67 1.62 5.74
N GLU A 15 5.07 0.69 6.61
CA GLU A 15 5.76 -0.55 6.24
C GLU A 15 4.87 -1.44 5.37
N THR A 16 3.58 -1.57 5.70
CA THR A 16 2.64 -2.39 4.93
C THR A 16 2.40 -1.81 3.54
N LEU A 17 2.31 -0.47 3.42
CA LEU A 17 2.19 0.19 2.11
C LEU A 17 3.46 0.00 1.27
N LEU A 18 4.63 0.08 1.90
CA LEU A 18 5.91 -0.14 1.24
C LEU A 18 6.01 -1.58 0.73
N VAL A 19 5.71 -2.56 1.57
CA VAL A 19 5.73 -3.99 1.22
C VAL A 19 4.73 -4.31 0.10
N ALA A 20 3.50 -3.78 0.18
CA ALA A 20 2.51 -3.96 -0.88
C ALA A 20 2.99 -3.39 -2.22
N THR A 21 3.69 -2.25 -2.20
CA THR A 21 4.26 -1.64 -3.41
C THR A 21 5.38 -2.52 -3.98
N TYR A 22 6.28 -3.05 -3.15
CA TYR A 22 7.35 -3.94 -3.62
C TYR A 22 6.82 -5.23 -4.25
N ILE A 23 5.80 -5.83 -3.65
CA ILE A 23 5.19 -7.06 -4.19
C ILE A 23 4.55 -6.77 -5.55
N TRP A 24 3.82 -5.66 -5.68
CA TRP A 24 3.19 -5.30 -6.94
C TRP A 24 4.21 -5.05 -8.05
N VAL A 25 5.28 -4.30 -7.76
CA VAL A 25 6.36 -4.04 -8.73
C VAL A 25 7.12 -5.31 -9.11
N ASP A 26 7.36 -6.22 -8.16
CA ASP A 26 8.01 -7.50 -8.41
C ASP A 26 7.18 -8.42 -9.32
N ASP A 27 5.85 -8.46 -9.09
CA ASP A 27 4.93 -9.25 -9.91
C ASP A 27 4.83 -8.72 -11.34
N GLU A 28 4.74 -7.40 -11.51
CA GLU A 28 4.76 -6.77 -12.85
C GLU A 28 6.09 -7.00 -13.57
N LEU A 29 7.23 -6.93 -12.86
CA LEU A 29 8.53 -7.17 -13.44
C LEU A 29 8.68 -8.63 -13.90
N LYS A 30 8.19 -9.59 -13.10
CA LYS A 30 8.16 -11.01 -13.48
C LYS A 30 7.26 -11.26 -14.68
N ALA A 31 6.10 -10.60 -14.73
CA ALA A 31 5.18 -10.70 -15.86
C ALA A 31 5.81 -10.15 -17.17
N LEU A 32 6.67 -9.14 -17.09
CA LEU A 32 7.39 -8.59 -18.24
C LEU A 32 8.60 -9.42 -18.68
N GLN A 33 9.18 -10.23 -17.79
CA GLN A 33 10.33 -11.09 -18.10
C GLN A 33 9.93 -12.49 -18.65
N ALA A 34 8.65 -12.85 -18.57
CA ALA A 34 8.10 -14.09 -19.12
C ALA A 34 7.94 -14.03 -20.64
#